data_AF-A0A0S8BSZ0-F1
#
_entry.id   AF-A0A0S8BSZ0-F1
#
_cell.length_a   1.000
_cell.length_b   1.000
_cell.length_c   1.000
_cell.angle_alpha   90.00
_cell.angle_beta   90.00
_cell.angle_gamma   90.00
#
_symmetry.space_group_name_H-M   'P 1'
#
loop_
_entity.id
_entity.type
_entity.pdbx_description
1 polymer ?
#
loop_
_entity_poly.entity_id
_entity_poly.type
_entity_poly.pdbx_seq_one_letter_code
_entity_poly.pdbx_strand_id
1 'polypeptide(L)'
;MTKRDEYVEKLKAQLDQWNAQVVQWEAKAREAQAHVRADYDKQLESFRRQRDEALEQMRRVQSATGDAWMDLMQGADDAWSKMREAFEKARTHFHK
;
A
#
# COMPACT_ATOMS: atom_id res chain seq x y z
N MET A 1 24.00 -5.03 -5.19
CA MET A 1 22.93 -4.29 -4.49
C MET A 1 23.30 -4.19 -3.02
N THR A 2 22.92 -3.11 -2.36
CA THR A 2 23.01 -3.03 -0.89
C THR A 2 21.76 -3.64 -0.26
N LYS A 3 21.82 -4.03 1.03
CA LYS A 3 20.64 -4.51 1.77
C LYS A 3 19.46 -3.53 1.73
N ARG A 4 19.76 -2.22 1.69
CA ARG A 4 18.77 -1.17 1.51
C ARG A 4 18.08 -1.24 0.15
N ASP A 5 18.86 -1.40 -0.91
CA ASP A 5 18.29 -1.44 -2.27
C ASP A 5 17.40 -2.68 -2.41
N GLU A 6 17.83 -3.83 -1.90
CA GLU A 6 17.02 -5.07 -1.87
C GLU A 6 15.72 -4.89 -1.08
N TYR A 7 15.79 -4.22 0.07
CA TYR A 7 14.61 -3.89 0.88
C TYR A 7 13.64 -2.99 0.11
N VAL A 8 14.13 -1.89 -0.46
CA VAL A 8 13.29 -0.94 -1.22
C VAL A 8 12.67 -1.59 -2.46
N GLU A 9 13.43 -2.40 -3.20
CA GLU A 9 12.92 -3.12 -4.38
C GLU A 9 11.84 -4.13 -3.99
N LYS A 10 11.99 -4.84 -2.87
CA LYS A 10 10.95 -5.73 -2.34
C LYS A 10 9.66 -4.97 -2.03
N LEU A 11 9.76 -3.79 -1.40
CA LEU A 11 8.59 -2.96 -1.11
C LEU A 11 7.92 -2.49 -2.41
N LYS A 12 8.68 -1.95 -3.36
CA LYS A 12 8.15 -1.54 -4.67
C LYS A 12 7.40 -2.66 -5.39
N ALA A 13 7.98 -3.87 -5.43
CA ALA A 13 7.34 -5.01 -6.07
C ALA A 13 5.98 -5.36 -5.42
N GLN A 14 5.88 -5.29 -4.10
CA GLN A 14 4.60 -5.50 -3.40
C GLN A 14 3.60 -4.38 -3.70
N LEU A 15 4.06 -3.13 -3.73
CA LEU A 15 3.23 -1.99 -4.06
C LEU A 15 2.65 -2.10 -5.48
N ASP A 16 3.48 -2.49 -6.45
CA ASP A 16 3.05 -2.66 -7.83
C ASP A 16 1.97 -3.74 -7.95
N GLN A 17 2.13 -4.86 -7.23
CA GLN A 17 1.12 -5.91 -7.17
C GLN A 17 -0.22 -5.39 -6.60
N TRP A 18 -0.18 -4.62 -5.52
CA TRP A 18 -1.40 -4.08 -4.91
C TRP A 18 -2.06 -3.02 -5.77
N ASN A 19 -1.28 -2.12 -6.38
CA ASN A 19 -1.78 -1.13 -7.33
C ASN A 19 -2.49 -1.80 -8.52
N ALA A 20 -1.93 -2.88 -9.07
CA ALA A 20 -2.56 -3.61 -10.17
C ALA A 20 -3.93 -4.19 -9.77
N GLN A 21 -4.08 -4.72 -8.56
CA GLN A 21 -5.37 -5.22 -8.06
C GLN A 21 -6.36 -4.08 -7.78
N VAL A 22 -5.88 -2.96 -7.25
CA VAL A 22 -6.70 -1.77 -6.98
C VAL A 22 -7.28 -1.18 -8.26
N VAL A 23 -6.54 -1.19 -9.38
CA VAL A 23 -7.08 -0.80 -10.69
C VAL A 23 -8.27 -1.67 -11.09
N GLN A 24 -8.23 -2.98 -10.82
CA GLN A 24 -9.37 -3.86 -11.10
C GLN A 24 -10.57 -3.55 -10.21
N TRP A 25 -10.33 -3.26 -8.93
CA TRP A 25 -11.38 -2.87 -7.99
C TRP A 25 -12.01 -1.52 -8.33
N GLU A 26 -11.22 -0.55 -8.78
CA GLU A 26 -11.72 0.74 -9.27
C GLU A 26 -12.65 0.57 -10.48
N ALA A 27 -12.33 -0.33 -11.41
CA ALA A 27 -13.21 -0.65 -12.52
C ALA A 27 -14.53 -1.27 -12.03
N LYS A 28 -14.46 -2.26 -11.14
CA LYS A 28 -15.66 -2.88 -10.52
C LYS A 28 -16.52 -1.86 -9.78
N ALA A 29 -15.90 -0.92 -9.06
CA ALA A 29 -16.61 0.11 -8.32
C ALA A 29 -17.39 1.08 -9.23
N ARG A 30 -16.89 1.33 -10.45
CA ARG A 30 -17.59 2.16 -11.44
C ARG A 30 -18.83 1.46 -12.01
N GLU A 31 -18.79 0.12 -12.11
CA GLU A 31 -19.92 -0.70 -12.61
C GLU A 31 -20.95 -1.03 -11.50
N ALA A 32 -20.56 -0.86 -10.23
CA ALA A 32 -21.41 -1.17 -9.09
C ALA A 32 -22.57 -0.18 -8.90
N GLN A 33 -23.68 -0.67 -8.32
CA GLN A 33 -24.80 0.17 -7.93
C GLN A 33 -24.39 1.21 -6.88
N ALA A 34 -25.08 2.35 -6.82
CA ALA A 34 -24.68 3.52 -6.02
C ALA A 34 -24.38 3.21 -4.54
N HIS A 35 -25.17 2.34 -3.90
CA HIS A 35 -24.98 1.96 -2.50
C HIS A 35 -23.72 1.09 -2.28
N VAL A 36 -23.43 0.17 -3.21
CA VAL A 36 -22.22 -0.68 -3.18
C VAL A 36 -20.99 0.15 -3.52
N ARG A 37 -21.11 1.05 -4.51
CA ARG A 37 -20.04 1.94 -4.93
C ARG A 37 -19.53 2.82 -3.80
N ALA A 38 -20.42 3.35 -2.94
CA ALA A 38 -20.00 4.17 -1.81
C ALA A 38 -19.13 3.41 -0.80
N ASP A 39 -19.44 2.13 -0.53
CA ASP A 39 -18.61 1.28 0.35
C ASP A 39 -17.27 0.95 -0.31
N TYR A 40 -17.27 0.63 -1.61
CA TYR A 40 -16.06 0.38 -2.39
C TYR A 40 -15.13 1.58 -2.46
N ASP A 41 -15.67 2.77 -2.76
CA ASP A 41 -14.90 4.01 -2.80
C ASP A 41 -14.26 4.30 -1.43
N LYS A 42 -14.94 4.00 -0.32
CA LYS A 42 -14.40 4.12 1.04
C LYS A 42 -13.22 3.17 1.29
N GLN A 43 -13.31 1.91 0.86
CA GLN A 43 -12.20 0.96 1.03
C GLN A 43 -11.00 1.34 0.15
N LEU A 44 -11.26 1.76 -1.09
CA LEU A 44 -10.23 2.25 -2.02
C LEU A 44 -9.53 3.49 -1.48
N GLU A 45 -10.28 4.44 -0.91
CA GLU A 45 -9.70 5.63 -0.28
C GLU A 45 -8.83 5.28 0.93
N SER A 46 -9.30 4.35 1.78
CA SER A 46 -8.53 3.87 2.92
C SER A 46 -7.20 3.26 2.47
N PHE A 47 -7.21 2.42 1.43
CA PHE A 47 -5.98 1.86 0.85
C PHE A 47 -5.06 2.96 0.30
N ARG A 48 -5.59 3.91 -0.48
CA ARG A 48 -4.80 5.01 -1.06
C ARG A 48 -4.09 5.84 0.01
N ARG A 49 -4.76 6.17 1.11
CA ARG A 49 -4.15 6.89 2.24
C ARG A 49 -2.97 6.12 2.84
N GLN A 50 -3.15 4.83 3.11
CA GLN A 50 -2.07 3.99 3.66
C GLN A 50 -0.91 3.82 2.66
N ARG A 51 -1.23 3.74 1.36
CA ARG A 51 -0.24 3.69 0.28
C ARG A 51 0.64 4.92 0.25
N ASP A 52 0.04 6.10 0.38
CA ASP A 52 0.79 7.36 0.32
C ASP A 52 1.71 7.51 1.54
N GLU A 53 1.27 7.10 2.73
CA GLU A 53 2.09 7.02 3.95
C GLU A 53 3.25 6.02 3.78
N ALA A 54 2.96 4.82 3.28
CA ALA A 54 3.97 3.79 3.02
C ALA A 54 5.03 4.24 2.00
N LEU A 55 4.60 4.91 0.92
CA LEU A 55 5.49 5.51 -0.08
C LEU A 55 6.39 6.60 0.52
N GLU A 56 5.87 7.40 1.45
CA GLU A 56 6.66 8.40 2.15
C GLU A 56 7.75 7.75 3.01
N GLN A 57 7.40 6.73 3.80
CA GLN A 57 8.38 6.01 4.62
C GLN A 57 9.43 5.31 3.76
N MET A 58 9.02 4.67 2.65
CA MET A 58 9.95 4.04 1.72
C MET A 58 10.97 5.05 1.15
N ARG A 59 10.53 6.26 0.78
CA ARG A 59 11.45 7.33 0.34
C ARG A 59 12.44 7.71 1.44
N ARG A 60 11.98 7.83 2.68
CA ARG A 60 12.86 8.14 3.84
C ARG A 60 13.91 7.05 4.04
N VAL A 61 13.53 5.77 3.99
CA VAL A 61 14.46 4.64 4.09
C VAL A 61 15.46 4.62 2.93
N GLN A 62 15.01 4.92 1.71
CA GLN A 62 15.89 4.97 0.54
C GLN A 62 16.97 6.06 0.67
N SER A 63 16.62 7.22 1.23
CA SER A 63 17.54 8.34 1.43
C SER A 63 18.43 8.20 2.67
N ALA A 64 18.11 7.30 3.59
CA ALA A 64 18.86 7.13 4.84
C ALA A 64 20.18 6.36 4.66
N THR A 65 21.10 6.61 5.58
CA THR A 65 22.44 6.00 5.65
C THR A 65 22.84 5.74 7.10
N GLY A 66 23.70 4.75 7.35
CA GLY A 66 24.21 4.45 8.69
C GLY A 66 23.11 3.97 9.64
N ASP A 67 23.25 4.26 10.93
CA ASP A 67 22.36 3.74 11.98
C ASP A 67 20.91 4.21 11.84
N ALA A 68 20.70 5.43 11.33
CA ALA A 68 19.36 5.97 11.06
C ALA A 68 18.55 5.14 10.06
N TRP A 69 19.21 4.31 9.24
CA TRP A 69 18.53 3.43 8.30
C TRP A 69 17.71 2.34 9.02
N MET A 70 18.21 1.81 10.13
CA MET A 70 17.52 0.75 10.88
C MET A 70 16.24 1.28 11.54
N ASP A 71 16.30 2.46 12.16
CA ASP A 71 15.13 3.08 12.80
C ASP A 71 14.04 3.43 11.76
N LEU A 72 14.44 3.95 10.60
CA LEU A 72 13.50 4.27 9.52
C LEU A 72 12.91 3.01 8.88
N MET A 73 13.65 1.90 8.84
CA MET A 73 13.14 0.62 8.34
C MET A 73 11.96 0.14 9.19
N GLN A 74 12.03 0.27 10.50
CA GLN A 74 10.92 -0.08 11.39
C GLN A 74 9.66 0.74 11.10
N GLY A 75 9.81 2.06 10.92
CA GLY A 75 8.68 2.93 10.54
C GLY A 75 8.10 2.59 9.16
N ALA A 76 8.94 2.18 8.21
CA ALA A 76 8.48 1.70 6.91
C ALA A 76 7.76 0.36 7.00
N ASP A 77 8.25 -0.59 7.79
CA ASP A 77 7.61 -1.89 8.02
C ASP A 77 6.22 -1.71 8.66
N ASP A 78 6.08 -0.81 9.63
CA ASP A 78 4.80 -0.49 10.27
C ASP A 78 3.80 0.11 9.27
N ALA A 79 4.24 1.08 8.46
CA ALA A 79 3.39 1.67 7.41
C ALA A 79 2.99 0.62 6.34
N TRP A 80 3.92 -0.27 5.98
CA TRP A 80 3.65 -1.35 5.03
C TRP A 80 2.65 -2.37 5.58
N SER A 81 2.71 -2.68 6.88
CA SER A 81 1.74 -3.55 7.54
C SER A 81 0.33 -2.96 7.50
N LYS A 82 0.18 -1.68 7.85
CA LYS A 82 -1.11 -0.99 7.78
C LYS A 82 -1.67 -0.92 6.35
N MET A 83 -0.81 -0.68 5.36
CA MET A 83 -1.20 -0.76 3.95
C MET A 83 -1.70 -2.15 3.57
N ARG A 84 -1.00 -3.21 4.00
CA ARG A 84 -1.43 -4.60 3.78
C ARG A 84 -2.79 -4.88 4.41
N GLU A 85 -3.01 -4.44 5.65
CA GLU A 85 -4.30 -4.62 6.33
C GLU A 85 -5.44 -3.90 5.59
N ALA A 86 -5.22 -2.66 5.16
CA ALA A 86 -6.20 -1.92 4.36
C ALA A 86 -6.48 -2.59 3.01
N PHE A 87 -5.44 -3.14 2.37
CA PHE A 87 -5.56 -3.91 1.15
C PHE A 87 -6.38 -5.19 1.33
N GLU A 88 -6.06 -6.00 2.35
CA GLU A 88 -6.79 -7.24 2.62
C GLU A 88 -8.25 -6.95 2.98
N LYS A 89 -8.49 -5.90 3.74
CA LYS A 89 -9.85 -5.43 4.02
C LYS A 89 -10.59 -5.08 2.74
N ALA A 90 -10.02 -4.22 1.88
CA ALA A 90 -10.63 -3.91 0.59
C ALA A 90 -10.88 -5.19 -0.24
N ARG A 91 -9.90 -6.10 -0.32
CA ARG A 91 -10.00 -7.37 -1.04
C ARG A 91 -11.23 -8.17 -0.62
N THR A 92 -11.50 -8.29 0.68
CA THR A 92 -12.68 -9.02 1.16
C THR A 92 -14.01 -8.39 0.75
N HIS A 93 -14.07 -7.06 0.60
CA HIS A 93 -15.27 -6.37 0.12
C HIS A 93 -15.49 -6.56 -1.39
N PHE A 94 -14.42 -6.64 -2.19
CA PHE A 94 -14.49 -6.83 -3.64
C PHE A 94 -14.60 -8.29 -4.11
N HIS A 95 -14.38 -9.25 -3.21
CA HIS A 95 -14.53 -10.69 -3.45
C HIS A 95 -15.79 -11.29 -2.79
N LYS A 96 -16.58 -10.46 -2.10
CA LYS A 96 -17.94 -10.81 -1.68
C LYS A 96 -18.90 -10.70 -2.85
#